data_AF-A0A853FK61-F1
#
_entry.id   AF-A0A853FK61-F1
#
_cell.length_a   1.000
_cell.length_b   1.000
_cell.length_c   1.000
_cell.angle_alpha   90.00
_cell.angle_beta   90.00
_cell.angle_gamma   90.00
#
_symmetry.space_group_name_H-M   'P 1'
#
loop_
_entity.id
_entity.type
_entity.pdbx_description
1 polymer ?
#
loop_
_entity_poly.entity_id
_entity_poly.type
_entity_poly.pdbx_seq_one_letter_code
_entity_poly.pdbx_strand_id
1 'polypeptide(L)'
;MLPRESRREVVIPAQMRSKGGWSDVTIRNISPHGMMLLAPFPPKPGTLVEVHKASLALVGRVIWVKGKTLGIQLVERLNFTALFRAANEAPATGHGPVPATAALPFTGKHGSMIAWLLAGSTLLLASGCAAVALWQV
;
A
#
# COMPACT_ATOMS: atom_id res chain seq x y z
N MET A 1 -9.03 -7.99 31.48
CA MET A 1 -9.18 -7.30 30.19
C MET A 1 -9.81 -5.95 30.47
N LEU A 2 -9.11 -4.85 30.20
CA LEU A 2 -9.74 -3.53 30.26
C LEU A 2 -10.81 -3.45 29.15
N PRO A 3 -11.97 -2.82 29.40
CA PRO A 3 -12.96 -2.56 28.36
C PRO A 3 -12.31 -1.83 27.19
N ARG A 4 -12.62 -2.26 25.96
CA ARG A 4 -12.17 -1.56 24.75
C ARG A 4 -12.76 -0.14 24.76
N GLU A 5 -11.99 0.82 24.27
CA GLU A 5 -12.47 2.20 24.10
C GLU A 5 -13.77 2.25 23.31
N SER A 6 -14.65 3.19 23.69
CA SER A 6 -15.89 3.43 22.96
C SER A 6 -15.58 3.83 21.52
N ARG A 7 -16.33 3.24 20.59
CA ARG A 7 -16.20 3.48 19.17
C ARG A 7 -17.49 4.04 18.61
N ARG A 8 -17.38 5.05 17.76
CA ARG A 8 -18.52 5.63 17.03
C ARG A 8 -18.43 5.20 15.56
N GLU A 9 -19.50 4.59 15.07
CA GLU A 9 -19.66 4.32 13.63
C GLU A 9 -19.88 5.63 12.86
N VAL A 10 -19.22 5.77 11.73
CA VAL A 10 -19.25 6.94 10.86
C VAL A 10 -19.15 6.52 9.39
N VAL A 11 -19.49 7.41 8.47
CA VAL A 11 -19.23 7.23 7.03
C VAL A 11 -18.65 8.53 6.50
N ILE A 12 -17.33 8.66 6.54
CA ILE A 12 -16.63 9.89 6.11
C ILE A 12 -15.69 9.54 4.97
N PRO A 13 -15.92 10.04 3.74
CA PRO A 13 -14.96 9.89 2.65
C PRO A 13 -13.71 10.71 2.96
N ALA A 14 -12.55 10.13 2.67
CA ALA A 14 -11.23 10.72 2.94
C ALA A 14 -10.21 10.19 1.93
N GLN A 15 -9.00 10.75 1.94
CA GLN A 15 -7.86 10.23 1.19
C GLN A 15 -6.82 9.66 2.14
N MET A 16 -6.14 8.60 1.72
CA MET A 16 -5.04 8.00 2.46
C MET A 16 -3.77 8.05 1.62
N ARG A 17 -2.71 8.59 2.19
CA ARG A 17 -1.35 8.51 1.65
C ARG A 17 -0.59 7.39 2.33
N SER A 18 -0.02 6.51 1.52
CA SER A 18 0.90 5.47 1.96
C SER A 18 2.18 5.50 1.11
N LYS A 19 3.14 4.59 1.39
CA LYS A 19 4.30 4.41 0.49
C LYS A 19 3.90 4.09 -0.95
N GLY A 20 2.73 3.48 -1.18
CA GLY A 20 2.20 3.17 -2.50
C GLY A 20 1.50 4.33 -3.20
N GLY A 21 1.47 5.52 -2.60
CA GLY A 21 0.79 6.70 -3.12
C GLY A 21 -0.54 6.99 -2.44
N TRP A 22 -1.37 7.77 -3.13
CA TRP A 22 -2.69 8.20 -2.68
C TRP A 22 -3.77 7.19 -3.03
N SER A 23 -4.78 7.07 -2.18
CA SER A 23 -5.97 6.24 -2.42
C SER A 23 -7.18 6.82 -1.72
N ASP A 24 -8.34 6.75 -2.37
CA ASP A 24 -9.60 7.11 -1.73
C ASP A 24 -10.01 6.03 -0.73
N VAL A 25 -10.45 6.47 0.44
CA VAL A 25 -10.85 5.60 1.55
C VAL A 25 -12.12 6.12 2.20
N THR A 26 -12.76 5.28 3.02
CA THR A 26 -13.88 5.71 3.86
C THR A 26 -13.59 5.39 5.32
N ILE A 27 -13.65 6.39 6.18
CA ILE A 27 -13.61 6.19 7.64
C ILE A 27 -14.94 5.58 8.06
N ARG A 28 -14.89 4.43 8.73
CA ARG A 28 -16.06 3.65 9.12
C ARG A 28 -16.35 3.68 10.62
N ASN A 29 -15.30 3.83 11.43
CA ASN A 29 -15.39 3.77 12.88
C ASN A 29 -14.26 4.59 13.48
N ILE A 30 -14.53 5.33 14.54
CA ILE A 30 -13.53 6.18 15.21
C ILE A 30 -13.54 5.97 16.73
N SER A 31 -12.35 6.05 17.34
CA SER A 31 -12.12 6.15 18.78
C SER A 31 -11.05 7.21 19.05
N PRO A 32 -10.78 7.57 20.32
CA PRO A 32 -9.74 8.55 20.65
C PRO A 32 -8.35 8.22 20.09
N HIS A 33 -7.98 6.93 19.96
CA HIS A 33 -6.64 6.52 19.54
C HIS A 33 -6.60 5.76 18.20
N GLY A 34 -7.71 5.71 17.46
CA GLY A 34 -7.71 4.94 16.23
C GLY A 34 -8.98 5.07 15.41
N MET A 35 -8.92 4.48 14.23
CA MET A 35 -10.07 4.40 13.34
C MET A 35 -10.00 3.18 12.44
N MET A 36 -11.15 2.77 11.94
CA MET A 36 -11.27 1.79 10.86
C MET A 36 -11.46 2.51 9.53
N LEU A 37 -10.69 2.10 8.53
CA LEU A 37 -10.83 2.55 7.16
C LEU A 37 -11.30 1.40 6.28
N LEU A 38 -12.14 1.71 5.31
CA LEU A 38 -12.37 0.89 4.12
C LEU A 38 -11.47 1.44 3.01
N ALA A 39 -10.59 0.60 2.46
CA ALA A 39 -9.66 0.96 1.41
C ALA A 39 -9.66 -0.13 0.31
N PRO A 40 -9.56 0.24 -0.98
CA PRO A 40 -9.50 -0.74 -2.07
C PRO A 40 -8.24 -1.62 -1.99
N PHE A 41 -7.11 -1.02 -1.60
CA PHE A 41 -5.81 -1.66 -1.49
C PHE A 41 -5.18 -1.34 -0.12
N PRO A 42 -5.56 -2.06 0.96
CA PRO A 42 -5.10 -1.75 2.30
C PRO A 42 -3.58 -2.02 2.45
N PRO A 43 -2.80 -1.07 3.01
CA PRO A 43 -1.39 -1.29 3.32
C PRO A 43 -1.18 -2.38 4.37
N LYS A 44 0.00 -3.01 4.37
CA LYS A 44 0.34 -4.08 5.33
C LYS A 44 0.33 -3.56 6.78
N PRO A 45 -0.02 -4.40 7.78
CA PRO A 45 0.18 -4.07 9.19
C PRO A 45 1.61 -3.58 9.48
N GLY A 46 1.73 -2.62 10.39
CA GLY A 46 2.96 -1.91 10.70
C GLY A 46 3.24 -0.70 9.81
N THR A 47 2.56 -0.53 8.68
CA THR A 47 2.77 0.62 7.77
C THR A 47 2.29 1.93 8.40
N LEU A 48 3.08 3.00 8.25
CA LEU A 48 2.65 4.35 8.59
C LEU A 48 1.87 4.95 7.41
N VAL A 49 0.72 5.54 7.70
CA VAL A 49 -0.17 6.17 6.72
C VAL A 49 -0.61 7.53 7.22
N GLU A 50 -0.94 8.41 6.28
CA GLU A 50 -1.58 9.69 6.56
C GLU A 50 -3.01 9.65 6.01
N VAL A 51 -4.00 10.06 6.79
CA VAL A 51 -5.40 10.18 6.40
C VAL A 51 -5.74 11.66 6.32
N HIS A 52 -6.20 12.10 5.16
CA HIS A 52 -6.50 13.48 4.83
C HIS A 52 -8.01 13.64 4.58
N LYS A 53 -8.61 14.62 5.25
CA LYS A 53 -9.98 15.06 5.00
C LYS A 53 -10.04 16.57 5.08
N ALA A 54 -10.31 17.20 3.94
CA ALA A 54 -10.25 18.66 3.79
C ALA A 54 -8.91 19.21 4.31
N SER A 55 -8.91 20.13 5.28
CA SER A 55 -7.69 20.66 5.91
C SER A 55 -7.09 19.75 7.00
N LEU A 56 -7.78 18.69 7.42
CA LEU A 56 -7.35 17.81 8.49
C LEU A 56 -6.47 16.67 7.96
N ALA A 57 -5.25 16.56 8.50
CA ALA A 57 -4.34 15.44 8.28
C ALA A 57 -4.11 14.69 9.60
N LEU A 58 -4.23 13.37 9.56
CA LEU A 58 -4.06 12.47 10.71
C LEU A 58 -3.03 11.40 10.37
N VAL A 59 -2.04 11.19 11.23
CA VAL A 59 -1.00 10.17 11.05
C VAL A 59 -1.30 8.95 11.91
N GLY A 60 -1.16 7.76 11.34
CA GLY A 60 -1.37 6.52 12.08
C GLY A 60 -0.61 5.32 11.53
N ARG A 61 -0.49 4.28 12.37
CA ARG A 61 0.08 2.98 12.02
C ARG A 61 -1.02 1.97 11.80
N VAL A 62 -0.95 1.22 10.70
CA VAL A 62 -1.84 0.09 10.45
C VAL A 62 -1.59 -1.00 11.50
N ILE A 63 -2.61 -1.39 12.26
CA ILE A 63 -2.52 -2.40 13.33
C ILE A 63 -3.11 -3.75 12.91
N TRP A 64 -4.08 -3.76 11.99
CA TRP A 64 -4.65 -4.97 11.43
C TRP A 64 -5.26 -4.69 10.06
N VAL A 65 -5.39 -5.74 9.24
CA VAL A 65 -6.08 -5.72 7.95
C VAL A 65 -6.99 -6.94 7.86
N LYS A 66 -8.21 -6.76 7.35
CA LYS A 66 -9.18 -7.84 7.08
C LYS A 66 -9.91 -7.55 5.77
N GLY A 67 -9.52 -8.25 4.70
CA GLY A 67 -10.07 -7.96 3.37
C GLY A 67 -9.76 -6.53 2.95
N LYS A 68 -10.78 -5.71 2.73
CA LYS A 68 -10.66 -4.28 2.36
C LYS A 68 -10.71 -3.32 3.54
N THR A 69 -10.86 -3.83 4.76
CA THR A 69 -10.86 -2.98 5.96
C THR A 69 -9.51 -3.05 6.66
N LEU A 70 -9.10 -1.92 7.22
CA LEU A 70 -7.91 -1.82 8.05
C LEU A 70 -8.21 -1.00 9.29
N GLY A 71 -7.55 -1.35 10.40
CA GLY A 71 -7.51 -0.51 11.58
C GLY A 71 -6.19 0.25 11.62
N ILE A 72 -6.26 1.54 11.93
CA ILE A 72 -5.09 2.34 12.23
C ILE A 72 -5.13 2.79 13.69
N GLN A 73 -3.96 2.78 14.33
CA GLN A 73 -3.71 3.46 15.58
C GLN A 73 -3.10 4.82 15.27
N LEU A 74 -3.73 5.89 15.74
CA LEU A 74 -3.23 7.23 15.51
C LEU A 74 -2.01 7.51 16.38
N VAL A 75 -1.09 8.31 15.85
CA VAL A 75 0.05 8.84 16.61
C VAL A 75 -0.44 9.83 17.66
N GLU A 76 -1.40 10.67 17.28
CA GLU A 76 -2.01 11.67 18.15
C GLU A 76 -3.47 11.34 18.44
N ARG A 77 -3.96 11.81 19.58
CA ARG A 77 -5.36 11.62 19.98
C ARG A 77 -6.28 12.34 19.00
N LEU A 78 -7.33 11.66 18.55
CA LEU A 78 -8.32 12.19 17.63
C LEU A 78 -9.11 13.35 18.25
N ASN A 79 -9.09 14.51 17.59
CA ASN A 79 -10.03 15.60 17.86
C ASN A 79 -11.33 15.38 17.07
N PHE A 80 -12.36 14.88 17.75
CA PHE A 80 -13.66 14.59 17.14
C PHE A 80 -14.31 15.82 16.50
N THR A 81 -14.22 16.99 17.16
CA THR A 81 -14.81 18.23 16.66
C THR A 81 -14.15 18.66 15.35
N ALA A 82 -12.82 18.58 15.27
CA ALA A 82 -12.08 18.88 14.04
C ALA A 82 -12.44 17.90 12.90
N LEU A 83 -12.54 16.60 13.21
CA LEU A 83 -12.93 15.60 12.21
C LEU A 83 -14.34 15.84 11.68
N PHE A 84 -15.32 16.12 12.55
CA PHE A 84 -16.70 16.37 12.10
C PHE A 84 -16.85 17.70 11.37
N ARG A 85 -16.07 18.72 11.73
CA ARG A 85 -16.00 19.96 10.94
C ARG A 85 -15.47 19.66 9.53
N ALA A 86 -14.33 18.98 9.43
CA ALA A 86 -13.73 18.60 8.16
C ALA A 86 -14.63 17.65 7.34
N ALA A 87 -15.43 16.80 8.00
CA ALA A 87 -16.43 15.94 7.36
C ALA A 87 -17.49 16.73 6.59
N ASN A 88 -17.91 17.87 7.15
CA ASN A 88 -18.91 18.77 6.56
C ASN A 88 -18.32 19.76 5.55
N GLU A 89 -16.99 19.90 5.50
CA GLU A 89 -16.33 20.68 4.46
C GLU A 89 -16.48 19.96 3.11
N ALA A 90 -16.95 20.70 2.10
CA ALA A 90 -16.92 20.25 0.72
C ALA A 90 -15.49 19.87 0.35
N PRO A 91 -15.28 18.85 -0.51
CA PRO A 91 -13.95 18.54 -1.00
C PRO A 91 -13.36 19.82 -1.58
N ALA A 92 -12.26 20.31 -0.98
CA ALA A 92 -11.55 21.45 -1.51
C ALA A 92 -11.22 21.09 -2.97
N THR A 93 -11.75 21.88 -3.91
CA THR A 93 -11.71 21.70 -5.36
C THR A 93 -10.29 21.83 -5.95
N GLY A 94 -9.27 21.39 -5.21
CA GLY A 94 -7.85 21.57 -5.50
C GLY A 94 -7.03 20.28 -5.57
N HIS A 95 -7.60 19.11 -5.24
CA HIS A 95 -7.09 17.87 -5.83
C HIS A 95 -7.69 17.78 -7.23
N GLY A 96 -7.12 18.52 -8.19
CA GLY A 96 -7.36 18.25 -9.61
C GLY A 96 -7.16 16.76 -9.89
N PRO A 97 -7.72 16.21 -10.99
CA PRO A 97 -7.43 14.83 -11.36
C PRO A 97 -5.90 14.70 -11.30
N VAL A 98 -5.40 13.81 -10.44
CA VAL A 98 -3.98 13.45 -10.49
C VAL A 98 -3.77 13.10 -11.96
N PRO A 99 -2.96 13.85 -12.73
CA PRO A 99 -2.78 13.51 -14.12
C PRO A 99 -2.30 12.07 -14.11
N ALA A 100 -3.05 11.19 -14.76
CA ALA A 100 -2.71 9.77 -14.90
C ALA A 100 -1.30 9.58 -15.48
N THR A 101 -0.66 10.65 -15.95
CA THR A 101 0.73 10.78 -16.38
C THR A 101 1.79 10.72 -15.27
N ALA A 102 1.45 10.95 -13.99
CA ALA A 102 2.43 10.87 -12.89
C ALA A 102 2.41 9.53 -12.12
N ALA A 103 1.50 8.62 -12.48
CA ALA A 103 1.58 7.24 -12.06
C ALA A 103 2.53 6.52 -13.02
N LEU A 104 3.81 6.44 -12.66
CA LEU A 104 4.64 5.37 -13.20
C LEU A 104 3.87 4.05 -12.99
N PRO A 105 3.79 3.17 -14.00
CA PRO A 105 3.09 1.91 -13.83
C PRO A 105 3.76 1.16 -12.68
N PHE A 106 3.06 1.11 -11.53
CA PHE A 106 3.38 0.14 -10.49
C PHE A 106 3.08 -1.23 -11.09
N THR A 107 4.08 -1.80 -11.76
CA THR A 107 4.10 -3.20 -12.11
C THR A 107 4.20 -3.97 -10.81
N GLY A 108 3.04 -4.18 -10.18
CA GLY A 108 2.88 -5.10 -9.08
C GLY A 108 3.14 -6.50 -9.60
N LYS A 109 4.40 -6.96 -9.53
CA LYS A 109 4.69 -8.39 -9.65
C LYS A 109 4.22 -9.08 -8.38
N HIS A 110 2.97 -9.51 -8.37
CA HIS A 110 2.54 -10.66 -7.59
C HIS A 110 2.66 -11.91 -8.48
N GLY A 111 3.76 -12.64 -8.34
CA GLY A 111 3.94 -14.01 -8.82
C GLY A 111 4.74 -14.73 -7.74
N SER A 112 4.05 -15.44 -6.85
CA SER A 112 3.96 -16.90 -6.89
C SER A 112 5.34 -17.56 -6.86
N MET A 113 5.63 -18.23 -5.74
CA MET A 113 6.63 -19.28 -5.70
C MET A 113 6.33 -20.34 -6.77
N ILE A 114 7.40 -21.03 -7.19
CA ILE A 114 7.47 -22.22 -8.05
C ILE A 114 7.72 -21.91 -9.55
N ALA A 115 8.76 -22.59 -10.07
CA ALA A 115 9.28 -22.64 -11.44
C ALA A 115 10.29 -21.51 -11.77
N TRP A 116 11.60 -21.74 -11.93
CA TRP A 116 12.29 -22.87 -12.54
C TRP A 116 13.67 -23.08 -11.89
N LEU A 117 13.84 -24.25 -11.25
CA LEU A 117 15.10 -25.00 -11.38
C LEU A 117 15.23 -25.40 -12.86
N LEU A 118 16.46 -25.50 -13.37
CA LEU A 118 16.88 -25.84 -14.76
C LEU A 118 17.22 -24.64 -15.67
N ALA A 119 18.36 -24.00 -15.43
CA ALA A 119 19.26 -23.50 -16.49
C ALA A 119 20.51 -22.86 -15.85
N GLY A 120 21.39 -23.70 -15.29
CA GLY A 120 22.63 -23.23 -14.66
C GLY A 120 23.67 -24.33 -14.62
N SER A 121 24.02 -24.90 -15.77
CA SER A 121 25.19 -25.77 -15.94
C SER A 121 25.55 -25.91 -17.42
N THR A 122 26.22 -24.90 -17.96
CA THR A 122 27.04 -25.04 -19.17
C THR A 122 28.26 -24.17 -19.03
N LEU A 123 29.35 -24.74 -18.51
CA LEU A 123 30.68 -24.45 -19.01
C LEU A 123 31.61 -25.62 -18.64
N LEU A 124 31.68 -26.63 -19.50
CA LEU A 124 32.77 -27.62 -19.50
C LEU A 124 33.02 -28.07 -20.94
N LEU A 125 34.28 -27.92 -21.35
CA LEU A 125 35.01 -28.68 -22.36
C LEU A 125 34.68 -28.43 -23.84
N ALA A 126 35.32 -27.43 -24.44
CA ALA A 126 35.74 -27.52 -25.83
C ALA A 126 36.94 -28.47 -25.91
N SER A 127 36.62 -29.74 -26.18
CA SER A 127 37.53 -30.83 -26.48
C SER A 127 38.22 -30.58 -27.82
N GLY A 128 39.53 -30.83 -27.88
CA GLY A 128 40.31 -30.76 -29.10
C GLY A 128 39.99 -31.86 -30.09
N CYS A 129 40.07 -31.52 -31.38
CA CYS A 129 40.30 -32.47 -32.47
C CYS A 129 41.38 -31.88 -33.39
N ALA A 130 42.62 -32.31 -33.21
CA ALA A 130 43.68 -32.16 -34.20
C ALA A 130 44.18 -33.58 -34.53
N ALA A 131 43.66 -34.14 -35.62
CA ALA A 131 44.18 -35.33 -36.29
C ALA A 131 44.10 -35.05 -37.79
N VAL A 132 45.22 -34.63 -38.38
CA VAL A 132 46.06 -35.46 -39.27
C VAL A 132 45.29 -35.98 -40.48
N ALA A 133 45.51 -35.35 -41.64
CA ALA A 133 45.43 -35.99 -42.94
C ALA A 133 46.50 -35.38 -43.86
N LEU A 134 47.48 -36.21 -44.20
CA LEU A 134 48.53 -36.02 -45.21
C LEU A 134 47.93 -36.02 -46.63
N TRP A 135 48.68 -35.40 -47.56
CA TRP A 135 48.59 -35.31 -49.04
C TRP A 135 48.51 -33.82 -49.44
N GLN A 136 49.48 -33.17 -50.08
CA GLN A 136 50.20 -33.56 -51.30
C GLN A 136 51.63 -32.96 -51.38
N VAL A 137 52.42 -33.55 -52.30
CA VAL A 137 53.78 -33.26 -52.80
C VAL A 137 54.90 -34.03 -52.11
#